data_AF-A0A1I2B3N8-F1
#
_entry.id   AF-A0A1I2B3N8-F1
#
_cell.length_a   1.000
_cell.length_b   1.000
_cell.length_c   1.000
_cell.angle_alpha   90.00
_cell.angle_beta   90.00
_cell.angle_gamma   90.00
#
_symmetry.space_group_name_H-M   'P 1'
#
loop_
_entity.id
_entity.type
_entity.pdbx_description
1 polymer ?
#
loop_
_entity_poly.entity_id
_entity_poly.type
_entity_poly.pdbx_seq_one_letter_code
_entity_poly.pdbx_strand_id
1 'polypeptide(L)'
;MSVSSESRKGDRIYVIEGFIAKIVTDNKGHFDLLRSNELDIGDTVVFLDWSLETVGDELEIFIHYVDNNGEELKAKETYFVTEDVWNNLRAYFTSLN
;
A
#
# COMPACT_ATOMS: atom_id res chain seq x y z
N MET A 1 -12.08 -5.05 8.92
CA MET A 1 -11.40 -5.89 7.92
C MET A 1 -9.98 -5.38 7.83
N SER A 2 -9.00 -6.26 8.01
CA SER A 2 -7.58 -5.96 8.17
C SER A 2 -6.78 -6.83 7.21
N VAL A 3 -5.96 -6.18 6.38
CA VAL A 3 -5.09 -6.83 5.39
C VAL A 3 -4.16 -7.83 6.06
N SER A 4 -3.56 -7.46 7.20
CA SER A 4 -2.62 -8.32 7.93
C SER A 4 -3.28 -9.61 8.46
N SER A 5 -4.58 -9.57 8.77
CA SER A 5 -5.32 -10.73 9.29
C SER A 5 -6.03 -11.58 8.24
N GLU A 6 -6.38 -10.99 7.09
CA GLU A 6 -7.25 -11.63 6.09
C GLU A 6 -6.52 -12.05 4.81
N SER A 7 -5.33 -11.50 4.56
CA SER A 7 -4.55 -11.76 3.33
C SER A 7 -3.54 -12.90 3.51
N ARG A 8 -3.23 -13.55 2.40
CA ARG A 8 -2.18 -14.56 2.25
C ARG A 8 -1.14 -14.07 1.26
N LYS A 9 0.09 -14.55 1.41
CA LYS A 9 1.17 -14.27 0.45
C LYS A 9 0.72 -14.57 -0.98
N GLY A 10 0.83 -13.58 -1.85
CA GLY A 10 0.39 -13.63 -3.25
C GLY A 10 -0.98 -13.00 -3.50
N ASP A 11 -1.73 -12.65 -2.46
CA ASP A 11 -3.02 -11.98 -2.63
C ASP A 11 -2.85 -10.57 -3.18
N ARG A 12 -3.81 -10.14 -3.99
CA ARG A 12 -3.89 -8.77 -4.47
C ARG A 12 -4.59 -7.91 -3.43
N ILE A 13 -3.95 -6.81 -3.05
CA ILE A 13 -4.52 -5.78 -2.17
C ILE A 13 -4.53 -4.45 -2.90
N TYR A 14 -5.42 -3.56 -2.47
CA TYR A 14 -5.69 -2.29 -3.16
C TYR A 14 -5.31 -1.12 -2.28
N VAL A 15 -4.74 -0.10 -2.89
CA VAL A 15 -4.39 1.17 -2.26
C VAL A 15 -5.67 1.98 -2.06
N ILE A 16 -5.97 2.36 -0.81
CA ILE A 16 -7.15 3.14 -0.45
C ILE A 16 -6.85 4.62 -0.19
N GLU A 17 -5.57 4.94 0.04
CA GLU A 17 -5.05 6.29 0.20
C GLU A 17 -3.70 6.37 -0.52
N GLY A 18 -3.50 7.37 -1.39
CA GLY A 18 -2.28 7.49 -2.19
C GLY A 18 -1.05 7.89 -1.37
N PHE A 19 0.13 7.38 -1.73
CA PHE A 19 1.38 7.66 -1.01
C PHE A 19 2.63 7.44 -1.87
N ILE A 20 3.76 8.02 -1.43
CA ILE A 20 5.08 7.79 -2.03
C ILE A 20 5.65 6.49 -1.47
N ALA A 21 5.58 5.42 -2.26
CA ALA A 21 6.04 4.07 -1.92
C ALA A 21 7.57 3.97 -1.82
N LYS A 22 8.29 4.74 -2.64
CA LYS A 22 9.75 4.79 -2.62
C LYS A 22 10.25 6.18 -2.92
N ILE A 23 10.94 6.76 -1.95
CA ILE A 23 11.57 8.08 -2.07
C ILE A 23 12.93 7.91 -2.73
N VAL A 24 13.16 8.66 -3.81
CA VAL A 24 14.48 8.80 -4.43
C VAL A 24 14.95 10.24 -4.27
N THR A 25 16.22 10.41 -3.91
CA THR A 25 16.87 11.73 -3.84
C THR A 25 17.88 11.91 -4.96
N ASP A 26 18.06 13.15 -5.40
CA ASP A 26 19.08 13.54 -6.38
C ASP A 26 20.48 13.62 -5.75
N ASN A 27 21.51 13.90 -6.57
CA ASN A 27 22.90 14.02 -6.12
C ASN A 27 23.14 15.22 -5.17
N LYS A 28 22.13 16.08 -4.96
CA LYS A 28 22.16 17.23 -4.04
C LYS A 28 21.32 16.95 -2.78
N GLY A 29 20.73 15.76 -2.65
CA GLY A 29 19.88 15.37 -1.53
C GLY A 29 18.46 15.91 -1.62
N HIS A 30 18.05 16.49 -2.75
CA HIS A 30 16.67 16.94 -2.95
C HIS A 30 15.78 15.77 -3.37
N PHE A 31 14.52 15.83 -2.95
CA PHE A 31 13.51 14.88 -3.38
C PHE A 31 13.32 14.92 -4.90
N ASP A 32 13.43 13.75 -5.54
CA ASP A 32 13.26 13.56 -6.97
C ASP A 32 11.95 12.81 -7.22
N LEU A 33 10.87 13.58 -7.43
CA LEU A 33 9.53 13.03 -7.64
C LEU A 33 9.47 12.14 -8.90
N LEU A 34 10.20 12.50 -9.96
CA LEU A 34 10.16 11.78 -11.24
C LEU A 34 10.76 10.37 -11.17
N ARG A 35 11.67 10.15 -10.22
CA ARG A 35 12.32 8.86 -9.99
C ARG A 35 11.77 8.12 -8.77
N SER A 36 10.94 8.78 -7.99
CA SER A 36 10.23 8.16 -6.86
C SER A 36 9.05 7.35 -7.38
N ASN A 37 8.68 6.32 -6.62
CA ASN A 37 7.48 5.54 -6.93
C ASN A 37 6.31 6.05 -6.09
N GLU A 38 5.21 6.38 -6.75
CA GLU A 38 3.96 6.80 -6.13
C GLU A 38 2.89 5.75 -6.44
N LEU A 39 2.10 5.42 -5.43
CA LEU A 39 0.95 4.53 -5.57
C LEU A 39 -0.32 5.35 -5.34
N ASP A 40 -1.21 5.32 -6.32
CA ASP A 40 -2.46 6.06 -6.33
C ASP A 40 -3.62 5.23 -5.78
N ILE A 41 -4.72 5.89 -5.41
CA ILE A 41 -5.94 5.21 -4.97
C ILE A 41 -6.44 4.28 -6.09
N GLY A 42 -6.64 3.01 -5.75
CA GLY A 42 -7.08 1.96 -6.66
C GLY A 42 -5.96 1.19 -7.33
N ASP A 43 -4.70 1.60 -7.15
CA ASP A 43 -3.56 0.78 -7.54
C ASP A 43 -3.54 -0.53 -6.75
N THR A 44 -2.95 -1.54 -7.38
CA THR A 44 -2.84 -2.88 -6.80
C THR A 44 -1.40 -3.23 -6.51
N VAL A 45 -1.18 -3.91 -5.39
CA VAL A 45 0.10 -4.53 -5.05
C VAL A 45 -0.12 -5.98 -4.62
N VAL A 46 0.94 -6.78 -4.61
CA VAL A 46 0.89 -8.18 -4.18
C VAL A 46 1.36 -8.28 -2.74
N PHE A 47 0.49 -8.75 -1.85
CA PHE A 47 0.81 -8.97 -0.45
C PHE A 47 1.90 -10.05 -0.28
N LEU A 48 2.91 -9.76 0.53
CA LEU A 48 3.97 -10.72 0.88
C LEU A 48 3.82 -11.24 2.30
N ASP A 49 3.80 -10.33 3.27
CA ASP A 49 3.73 -10.60 4.71
C ASP A 49 3.38 -9.30 5.46
N TRP A 50 3.33 -9.33 6.79
CA TRP A 50 3.21 -8.14 7.62
C TRP A 50 4.20 -8.15 8.79
N SER A 51 4.54 -6.97 9.29
CA SER A 51 5.35 -6.79 10.51
C SER A 51 4.68 -5.82 11.46
N LEU A 52 4.98 -5.97 12.74
CA LEU A 52 4.63 -5.03 13.79
C LEU A 52 5.89 -4.27 14.19
N GLU A 53 5.88 -2.94 14.04
CA GLU A 53 7.06 -2.10 14.24
C GLU A 53 6.74 -0.92 15.15
N THR A 54 7.72 -0.49 15.94
CA THR A 54 7.60 0.72 16.76
C THR A 54 8.07 1.93 15.98
N VAL A 55 7.19 2.93 15.83
CA VAL A 55 7.47 4.20 15.15
C VAL A 55 7.23 5.32 16.14
N GLY A 56 8.32 5.90 16.66
CA GLY A 56 8.23 6.81 17.80
C GLY A 56 7.73 6.10 19.05
N ASP A 57 6.61 6.56 19.59
CA ASP A 57 5.95 5.97 20.77
C ASP A 57 4.77 5.05 20.40
N GLU A 58 4.52 4.84 19.11
CA GLU A 58 3.39 4.06 18.60
C GLU A 58 3.82 2.71 18.04
N LEU A 59 2.91 1.73 18.12
CA LEU A 59 3.08 0.40 17.53
C LEU A 59 2.21 0.31 16.28
N GLU A 60 2.84 0.10 15.13
CA GLU A 60 2.18 0.17 13.82
C GLU A 60 2.34 -1.15 13.06
N ILE A 61 1.31 -1.52 12.31
CA ILE A 61 1.36 -2.68 11.40
C ILE A 61 1.81 -2.18 10.03
N PHE A 62 2.85 -2.81 9.51
CA PHE A 62 3.36 -2.61 8.16
C PHE A 62 3.03 -3.83 7.29
N ILE A 63 2.58 -3.56 6.07
CA ILE A 63 2.36 -4.56 5.04
C ILE A 63 3.58 -4.57 4.14
N HIS A 64 4.17 -5.76 3.95
CA HIS A 64 5.21 -6.01 2.96
C HIS A 64 4.54 -6.43 1.66
N TYR A 65 4.95 -5.84 0.54
CA TYR A 65 4.31 -6.07 -0.75
C TYR A 65 5.31 -5.99 -1.90
N VAL A 66 4.92 -6.54 -3.04
CA VAL A 66 5.57 -6.33 -4.33
C VAL A 66 4.73 -5.34 -5.14
N ASP A 67 5.37 -4.26 -5.60
CA ASP A 67 4.72 -3.28 -6.48
C ASP A 67 4.61 -3.78 -7.93
N ASN A 68 4.02 -2.97 -8.80
CA ASN A 68 3.88 -3.31 -10.23
C ASN A 68 5.23 -3.36 -10.99
N ASN A 69 6.31 -2.86 -10.40
CA ASN A 69 7.67 -2.92 -10.96
C ASN A 69 8.44 -4.15 -10.48
N GLY A 70 7.86 -4.96 -9.59
CA GLY A 70 8.52 -6.12 -9.00
C GLY A 70 9.42 -5.78 -7.80
N GLU A 71 9.34 -4.57 -7.27
CA GLU A 71 10.11 -4.15 -6.09
C GLU A 71 9.41 -4.54 -4.80
N GLU A 72 10.16 -5.14 -3.87
CA GLU A 72 9.69 -5.45 -2.52
C GLU A 72 9.79 -4.19 -1.64
N LEU A 73 8.64 -3.75 -1.12
CA LEU A 73 8.48 -2.53 -0.34
C LEU A 73 7.61 -2.80 0.90
N LYS A 74 7.51 -1.80 1.79
CA LYS A 74 6.57 -1.85 2.91
C LYS A 74 5.94 -0.49 3.19
N ALA A 75 4.69 -0.49 3.65
CA ALA A 75 3.98 0.71 4.09
C ALA A 75 2.97 0.36 5.19
N LYS A 76 2.45 1.38 5.89
CA LYS A 76 1.46 1.18 6.97
C LYS A 76 0.22 0.48 6.43
N GLU A 77 -0.37 -0.39 7.23
CA GLU A 77 -1.58 -1.14 6.84
C GLU A 77 -2.74 -0.24 6.43
N THR A 78 -2.83 0.97 7.00
CA THR A 78 -3.91 1.94 6.71
C THR A 78 -3.99 2.36 5.25
N TYR A 79 -2.92 2.20 4.47
CA TYR A 79 -2.92 2.50 3.03
C TYR A 79 -3.59 1.43 2.18
N PHE A 80 -3.91 0.27 2.76
CA PHE A 80 -4.37 -0.89 2.00
C PHE A 80 -5.71 -1.44 2.47
N VAL A 81 -6.43 -2.03 1.52
CA VAL A 81 -7.62 -2.86 1.76
C VAL A 81 -7.55 -4.15 0.97
N THR A 82 -8.27 -5.17 1.42
CA THR A 82 -8.41 -6.44 0.69
C THR A 82 -9.23 -6.26 -0.60
N GLU A 83 -9.09 -7.19 -1.55
CA GLU A 83 -9.86 -7.17 -2.81
C GLU A 83 -11.38 -7.14 -2.57
N ASP A 84 -11.88 -7.89 -1.59
CA ASP A 84 -13.31 -7.91 -1.24
C ASP A 84 -13.80 -6.55 -0.74
N VAL A 85 -13.03 -5.88 0.12
CA VAL A 85 -13.36 -4.53 0.60
C VAL A 85 -13.37 -3.55 -0.55
N TRP A 86 -12.35 -3.60 -1.42
CA TRP A 86 -12.27 -2.73 -2.59
C TRP A 86 -13.48 -2.91 -3.52
N ASN A 87 -13.83 -4.16 -3.83
CA ASN A 87 -14.97 -4.48 -4.68
C ASN A 87 -16.30 -3.96 -4.10
N ASN A 88 -16.49 -4.09 -2.79
CA ASN A 88 -17.67 -3.56 -2.10
C ASN A 88 -17.73 -2.02 -2.15
N LEU A 89 -16.61 -1.33 -1.92
CA LEU A 89 -16.52 0.13 -2.03
C LEU A 89 -16.82 0.59 -3.46
N ARG A 90 -16.19 -0.04 -4.45
CA ARG A 90 -16.42 0.24 -5.86
C ARG A 90 -17.88 0.06 -6.22
N ALA A 91 -18.50 -1.06 -5.82
CA ALA A 91 -19.92 -1.32 -6.05
C ALA A 91 -20.80 -0.22 -5.44
N TYR A 92 -20.56 0.15 -4.18
CA TYR A 92 -21.29 1.21 -3.49
C TYR A 92 -21.27 2.53 -4.27
N PHE A 93 -20.09 3.03 -4.66
CA PHE A 93 -19.98 4.29 -5.38
C PHE A 93 -20.49 4.23 -6.83
N THR A 94 -20.41 3.07 -7.48
CA THR A 94 -20.98 2.91 -8.83
C THR A 94 -22.49 2.77 -8.84
N SER A 95 -23.09 2.20 -7.79
CA SER A 95 -24.54 2.00 -7.66
C SER A 95 -25.31 3.27 -7.28
N LEU A 96 -24.59 4.33 -6.88
CA LEU A 96 -25.14 5.65 -6.55
C LEU A 96 -25.22 6.59 -7.77
N ASN A 97 -24.74 6.16 -8.94
CA ASN A 97 -24.82 6.87 -10.22
C ASN A 97 -25.82 6.20 -11.16
#